data_AF-A0AA91GRA9-F1
#
_entry.id   AF-A0AA91GRA9-F1
#
_cell.length_a   1.000
_cell.length_b   1.000
_cell.length_c   1.000
_cell.angle_alpha   90.00
_cell.angle_beta   90.00
_cell.angle_gamma   90.00
#
_symmetry.space_group_name_H-M   'P 1'
#
loop_
_entity.id
_entity.type
_entity.pdbx_description
1 polymer ?
#
loop_
_entity_poly.entity_id
_entity_poly.type
_entity_poly.pdbx_seq_one_letter_code
_entity_poly.pdbx_strand_id
1 'polypeptide(L)'
;MSGQAVGSVNIPRLSKGNQGEAVKILQLLLDNFHGYSVAVDGIFGTNTENAVKDFQNSRDFVNDPPGVVANQTWEALANRQ
;
A
#
# COMPACT_ATOMS: atom_id res chain seq x y z
N MET A 1 19.93 -22.80 2.08
CA MET A 1 18.75 -22.36 1.31
C MET A 1 18.90 -20.86 1.09
N SER A 2 19.61 -20.49 0.03
CA SER A 2 19.88 -19.09 -0.33
C SER A 2 18.58 -18.49 -0.91
N GLY A 3 17.90 -17.69 -0.10
CA GLY A 3 16.71 -16.95 -0.51
C GLY A 3 17.03 -16.11 -1.73
N GLN A 4 16.31 -16.36 -2.81
CA GLN A 4 16.54 -15.71 -4.08
C GLN A 4 16.34 -14.21 -3.92
N ALA A 5 17.33 -13.43 -4.37
CA ALA A 5 17.15 -12.03 -4.68
C ALA A 5 16.08 -11.97 -5.79
N VAL A 6 14.84 -11.69 -5.42
CA VAL A 6 13.83 -11.24 -6.36
C VAL A 6 14.41 -10.00 -7.04
N GLY A 7 14.73 -10.11 -8.33
CA GLY A 7 15.32 -9.01 -9.10
C GLY A 7 14.49 -7.76 -8.87
N SER A 8 15.14 -6.68 -8.44
CA SER A 8 14.57 -5.46 -7.88
C SER A 8 13.22 -5.12 -8.52
N VAL A 9 12.12 -5.60 -7.92
CA VAL A 9 10.79 -5.16 -8.33
C VAL A 9 10.79 -3.68 -7.98
N ASN A 10 10.77 -2.82 -9.00
CA ASN A 10 10.63 -1.40 -8.77
C ASN A 10 9.19 -1.14 -8.34
N ILE A 11 8.91 -1.37 -7.06
CA ILE A 11 7.57 -1.16 -6.51
C ILE A 11 7.40 0.36 -6.36
N PRO A 12 6.35 0.96 -6.96
CA PRO A 12 6.20 2.40 -6.95
C PRO A 12 6.01 2.90 -5.51
N ARG A 13 6.81 3.90 -5.13
CA ARG A 13 6.56 4.67 -3.92
C ARG A 13 5.32 5.54 -4.14
N LEU A 14 4.26 5.27 -3.39
CA LEU A 14 3.02 6.03 -3.49
C LEU A 14 2.79 6.89 -2.25
N SER A 15 2.34 8.12 -2.47
CA SER A 15 1.86 9.02 -1.42
C SER A 15 0.78 9.94 -1.98
N LYS A 16 0.19 10.75 -1.09
CA LYS A 16 -0.84 11.73 -1.45
C LYS A 16 -0.45 12.53 -2.70
N GLY A 17 -1.40 12.67 -3.62
CA GLY A 17 -1.25 13.38 -4.88
C GLY A 17 -0.78 12.51 -6.04
N ASN A 18 -0.26 11.29 -5.79
CA ASN A 18 -0.01 10.34 -6.87
C ASN A 18 -1.32 9.85 -7.50
N GLN A 19 -1.24 9.47 -8.78
CA GLN A 19 -2.37 9.00 -9.55
C GLN A 19 -1.94 7.88 -10.50
N GLY A 20 -2.92 7.10 -10.98
CA GLY A 20 -2.74 6.10 -12.02
C GLY A 20 -2.90 4.67 -11.52
N GLU A 21 -2.44 3.71 -12.33
CA GLU A 21 -2.77 2.29 -12.14
C GLU A 21 -2.23 1.72 -10.81
N ALA A 22 -1.03 2.13 -10.40
CA ALA A 22 -0.47 1.73 -9.12
C ALA A 22 -1.35 2.14 -7.93
N VAL A 23 -2.00 3.31 -8.02
CA VAL A 23 -2.92 3.79 -6.98
C VAL A 23 -4.22 2.97 -7.00
N LYS A 24 -4.73 2.59 -8.18
CA LYS A 24 -5.90 1.70 -8.26
C LYS A 24 -5.63 0.35 -7.62
N ILE A 25 -4.45 -0.21 -7.87
CA ILE A 25 -4.03 -1.48 -7.25
C ILE A 25 -3.99 -1.33 -5.73
N LEU A 26 -3.39 -0.26 -5.21
CA LEU A 26 -3.40 0.04 -3.78
C LEU A 26 -4.82 0.12 -3.22
N GLN A 27 -5.71 0.88 -3.87
CA GLN A 27 -7.09 1.06 -3.44
C GLN A 27 -7.87 -0.27 -3.46
N LEU A 28 -7.70 -1.09 -4.50
CA LEU A 28 -8.29 -2.43 -4.58
C LEU A 28 -7.81 -3.34 -3.44
N LEU A 29 -6.54 -3.24 -3.07
CA LEU A 29 -5.98 -4.01 -1.97
C LEU A 29 -6.60 -3.59 -0.63
N LEU A 30 -6.65 -2.28 -0.37
CA LEU A 30 -7.24 -1.71 0.84
C LEU A 30 -8.73 -2.01 0.96
N ASP A 31 -9.49 -1.88 -0.13
CA ASP A 31 -10.94 -2.07 -0.17
C ASP A 31 -11.34 -3.55 -0.06
N ASN A 32 -10.89 -4.38 -1.00
CA ASN A 32 -11.37 -5.76 -1.12
C ASN A 32 -10.75 -6.73 -0.10
N PHE A 33 -9.55 -6.45 0.40
CA PHE A 33 -8.81 -7.40 1.22
C PHE A 33 -8.57 -6.94 2.65
N HIS A 34 -8.62 -5.65 2.92
CA HIS A 34 -8.37 -5.11 4.27
C HIS A 34 -9.54 -4.28 4.83
N GLY A 35 -10.63 -4.12 4.08
CA GLY A 35 -11.91 -3.58 4.59
C GLY A 35 -11.97 -2.06 4.75
N TYR A 36 -11.04 -1.29 4.18
CA TYR A 36 -10.97 0.16 4.37
C TYR A 36 -11.97 0.99 3.53
N SER A 37 -12.81 0.36 2.70
CA SER A 37 -13.90 1.03 1.95
C SER A 37 -13.46 2.31 1.23
N VAL A 38 -12.40 2.22 0.42
CA VAL A 38 -11.86 3.36 -0.34
C VAL A 38 -12.32 3.33 -1.80
N ALA A 39 -12.55 4.49 -2.40
CA ALA A 39 -12.87 4.57 -3.82
C ALA A 39 -11.67 4.09 -4.67
N VAL A 40 -11.94 3.27 -5.70
CA VAL A 40 -10.96 2.77 -6.66
C VAL A 40 -10.94 3.67 -7.91
N ASP A 41 -10.54 4.92 -7.73
CA ASP A 41 -10.50 5.95 -8.78
C ASP A 41 -9.10 6.17 -9.37
N GLY A 42 -8.07 5.61 -8.74
CA GLY A 42 -6.68 5.81 -9.10
C GLY A 42 -6.12 7.15 -8.63
N ILE A 43 -6.75 7.80 -7.65
CA ILE A 43 -6.30 9.07 -7.05
C ILE A 43 -5.92 8.84 -5.59
N PHE A 44 -4.65 9.09 -5.26
CA PHE A 44 -4.18 8.97 -3.88
C PHE A 44 -4.58 10.24 -3.11
N GLY A 45 -5.86 10.32 -2.77
CA GLY A 45 -6.45 11.41 -1.99
C GLY A 45 -6.34 11.20 -0.47
N THR A 46 -6.97 12.09 0.29
CA THR A 46 -7.00 12.01 1.76
C THR A 46 -7.59 10.71 2.28
N ASN A 47 -8.62 10.15 1.62
CA ASN A 47 -9.24 8.90 2.05
C ASN A 47 -8.29 7.71 1.91
N THR A 48 -7.57 7.63 0.78
CA THR A 48 -6.54 6.60 0.56
C THR A 48 -5.38 6.77 1.55
N GLU A 49 -4.95 8.01 1.80
CA GLU A 49 -3.90 8.30 2.79
C GLU A 49 -4.26 7.85 4.20
N ASN A 50 -5.50 8.13 4.64
CA ASN A 50 -5.98 7.70 5.95
C ASN A 50 -6.06 6.17 6.05
N ALA A 51 -6.60 5.50 5.03
CA ALA A 51 -6.64 4.03 4.98
C ALA A 51 -5.24 3.41 5.04
N VAL A 52 -4.25 3.99 4.36
CA VAL A 52 -2.85 3.54 4.44
C VAL A 52 -2.29 3.70 5.86
N LYS A 53 -2.53 4.84 6.50
CA LYS A 53 -2.08 5.08 7.88
C LYS A 53 -2.72 4.09 8.85
N ASP A 54 -4.03 3.87 8.73
CA ASP A 54 -4.76 2.93 9.58
C ASP A 54 -4.29 1.50 9.35
N PHE A 55 -4.01 1.12 8.11
CA PHE A 55 -3.40 -0.17 7.77
C PHE A 55 -2.03 -0.35 8.42
N GLN A 56 -1.14 0.63 8.25
CA GLN A 56 0.20 0.61 8.85
C GLN A 56 0.14 0.50 10.39
N ASN A 57 -0.75 1.28 11.01
CA ASN A 57 -0.98 1.23 12.46
C ASN A 57 -1.53 -0.13 12.91
N SER A 58 -2.45 -0.74 12.17
CA SER A 58 -3.06 -2.03 12.54
C SER A 58 -2.09 -3.22 12.54
N ARG A 59 -0.94 -3.07 11.87
CA ARG A 59 0.07 -4.10 11.71
C ARG A 59 1.36 -3.80 12.48
N ASP A 60 1.37 -2.75 13.32
CA ASP A 60 2.55 -2.24 14.02
C ASP A 60 3.75 -1.97 13.08
N PHE A 61 3.49 -1.68 11.80
CA PHE A 61 4.53 -1.47 10.79
C PHE A 61 4.96 0.00 10.75
N VAL A 62 6.17 0.26 11.28
CA VAL A 62 6.82 1.59 11.33
C VAL A 62 7.91 1.80 10.29
N ASN A 63 8.12 0.84 9.38
CA ASN A 63 9.26 0.90 8.46
C ASN A 63 9.08 1.89 7.31
N ASP A 64 7.84 2.12 6.88
CA ASP A 64 7.51 3.16 5.89
C ASP A 64 6.96 4.41 6.61
N PRO A 65 7.21 5.63 6.10
CA PRO A 65 6.62 6.83 6.67
C PRO A 65 5.08 6.77 6.66
N PRO A 66 4.39 7.34 7.68
CA PRO A 66 2.94 7.29 7.77
C PRO A 66 2.23 7.81 6.52
N GLY A 67 1.34 7.01 5.95
CA GLY A 67 0.57 7.36 4.74
C GLY A 67 1.37 7.27 3.44
N VAL A 68 2.60 6.74 3.50
CA VAL A 68 3.42 6.45 2.33
C VAL A 68 3.52 4.95 2.14
N VAL A 69 3.25 4.49 0.91
CA VAL A 69 3.36 3.09 0.54
C VAL A 69 4.70 2.89 -0.18
N ALA A 70 5.62 2.18 0.45
CA ALA A 70 6.86 1.70 -0.16
C ALA A 70 6.97 0.18 0.00
N ASN A 71 8.15 -0.40 -0.17
CA ASN A 71 8.32 -1.85 -0.30
C ASN A 71 7.65 -2.64 0.83
N GLN A 72 7.81 -2.21 2.08
CA GLN A 72 7.28 -2.94 3.23
C GLN A 72 5.75 -2.87 3.30
N THR A 73 5.16 -1.70 3.03
CA THR A 73 3.70 -1.57 2.98
C THR A 73 3.13 -2.39 1.83
N TRP A 74 3.81 -2.43 0.68
CA TRP A 74 3.38 -3.27 -0.46
C TRP A 74 3.43 -4.76 -0.16
N GLU A 75 4.52 -5.24 0.46
CA GLU A 75 4.65 -6.63 0.91
C GLU A 75 3.54 -7.00 1.90
N ALA A 76 3.27 -6.11 2.88
CA ALA A 76 2.21 -6.32 3.85
C ALA A 76 0.81 -6.33 3.20
N LEU A 77 0.53 -5.44 2.23
CA LEU A 77 -0.74 -5.41 1.52
C LEU A 77 -0.97 -6.67 0.68
N ALA A 78 0.09 -7.22 0.09
CA ALA A 78 0.05 -8.43 -0.72
C ALA A 78 -0.11 -9.71 0.12
N ASN A 79 0.40 -9.71 1.35
CA ASN A 79 0.34 -10.86 2.25
C ASN A 79 -1.00 -10.91 3.00
N ARG A 80 -1.87 -11.84 2.56
CA ARG A 80 -3.16 -12.15 3.21
C ARG A 80 -2.95 -13.03 4.45
N GLN A 81 -2.35 -12.47 5.50
CA GLN A 81 -2.32 -13.10 6.83
C GLN A 81 -3.36 -12.49 7.74
#